data_AF-V9HV76-F1
#
_entry.id   AF-V9HV76-F1
#
_cell.length_a   1.000
_cell.length_b   1.000
_cell.length_c   1.000
_cell.angle_alpha   90.00
_cell.angle_beta   90.00
_cell.angle_gamma   90.00
#
_symmetry.space_group_name_H-M   'P 1'
#
loop_
_entity.id
_entity.type
_entity.pdbx_description
1 polymer ?
#
loop_
_entity_poly.entity_id
_entity_poly.type
_entity_poly.pdbx_seq_one_letter_code
_entity_poly.pdbx_strand_id
1 'polypeptide(L)'
;MPAEKKTDFAKLNDWKGNEYPKRQDFCEDNIKIDTLLKNLSDKINSVLTKEQTDLLYAALSHRHSTSDINNLISTIVSTKVNGAINSDKLNNMIFNWSGQGGQPSWLWGGSDGTNMYVYNPSNFNVNYANTSGNANNVQGFQFRNNNGRLEVLINGVWLSVGGRQYTVVRQGKLNNNRFDYSGGAGIIRYAQSSYKYGKTGYARVIVDGVDIEQSISNVGLQVIQDVEFKNSVSIITTTGDIDYLIQTEK
;
A
#
# COMPACT_ATOMS: atom_id res chain seq x y z
N MET A 1 -112.01 -0.21 -5.98
CA MET A 1 -112.07 -1.62 -5.53
C MET A 1 -110.64 -2.07 -5.22
N PRO A 2 -110.40 -3.09 -4.36
CA PRO A 2 -109.05 -3.67 -4.23
C PRO A 2 -108.58 -4.15 -5.61
N ALA A 3 -107.27 -4.14 -5.89
CA ALA A 3 -106.77 -4.64 -7.18
C ALA A 3 -107.18 -6.12 -7.36
N GLU A 4 -107.94 -6.41 -8.43
CA GLU A 4 -108.41 -7.77 -8.74
C GLU A 4 -107.26 -8.70 -9.13
N LYS A 5 -106.19 -8.14 -9.71
CA LYS A 5 -104.98 -8.87 -10.09
C LYS A 5 -103.89 -8.70 -9.04
N LYS A 6 -103.18 -9.80 -8.78
CA LYS A 6 -102.05 -9.85 -7.84
C LYS A 6 -100.78 -10.25 -8.59
N THR A 7 -99.62 -9.84 -8.09
CA THR A 7 -98.32 -10.30 -8.62
C THR A 7 -98.09 -11.78 -8.28
N ASP A 8 -97.35 -12.50 -9.11
CA ASP A 8 -97.25 -13.96 -8.99
C ASP A 8 -96.48 -14.43 -7.76
N PHE A 9 -95.38 -13.76 -7.41
CA PHE A 9 -94.46 -14.19 -6.35
C PHE A 9 -94.91 -13.73 -4.96
N ALA A 10 -94.99 -12.41 -4.75
CA ALA A 10 -95.27 -11.83 -3.44
C ALA A 10 -96.78 -11.57 -3.20
N LYS A 11 -97.65 -11.88 -4.17
CA LYS A 11 -99.10 -11.64 -4.12
C LYS A 11 -99.44 -10.19 -3.73
N LEU A 12 -98.66 -9.25 -4.25
CA LEU A 12 -98.88 -7.81 -4.08
C LEU A 12 -100.01 -7.36 -5.01
N ASN A 13 -100.63 -6.22 -4.74
CA ASN A 13 -101.59 -5.63 -5.68
C ASN A 13 -100.89 -5.32 -7.01
N ASP A 14 -101.52 -5.71 -8.13
CA ASP A 14 -101.12 -5.21 -9.44
C ASP A 14 -101.77 -3.84 -9.66
N TRP A 15 -100.92 -2.81 -9.67
CA TRP A 15 -101.34 -1.41 -9.78
C TRP A 15 -101.65 -0.98 -11.22
N LYS A 16 -101.35 -1.82 -12.22
CA LYS A 16 -101.50 -1.47 -13.63
C LYS A 16 -102.98 -1.30 -14.01
N GLY A 17 -103.34 -0.09 -14.41
CA GLY A 17 -104.72 0.25 -14.81
C GLY A 17 -105.67 0.56 -13.64
N ASN A 18 -105.16 0.68 -12.41
CA ASN A 18 -105.96 1.11 -11.27
C ASN A 18 -105.99 2.64 -11.18
N GLU A 19 -107.12 3.25 -11.57
CA GLU A 19 -107.31 4.71 -11.56
C GLU A 19 -107.50 5.30 -10.15
N TYR A 20 -107.80 4.47 -9.13
CA TYR A 20 -108.04 4.93 -7.76
C TYR A 20 -107.35 4.03 -6.71
N PRO A 21 -105.99 4.07 -6.62
CA PRO A 21 -105.23 3.33 -5.61
C PRO A 21 -105.66 3.69 -4.18
N LYS A 22 -105.98 2.70 -3.35
CA LYS A 22 -106.24 2.95 -1.93
C LYS A 22 -104.92 3.01 -1.18
N ARG A 23 -104.76 4.03 -0.33
CA ARG A 23 -103.59 4.16 0.58
C ARG A 23 -103.39 2.89 1.43
N GLN A 24 -104.49 2.27 1.87
CA GLN A 24 -104.47 1.04 2.66
C GLN A 24 -103.80 -0.12 1.91
N ASP A 25 -104.16 -0.33 0.64
CA ASP A 25 -103.61 -1.41 -0.20
C ASP A 25 -102.10 -1.24 -0.41
N PHE A 26 -101.62 0.01 -0.50
CA PHE A 26 -100.19 0.33 -0.62
C PHE A 26 -99.44 0.03 0.69
N CYS A 27 -100.03 0.41 1.83
CA CYS A 27 -99.48 0.08 3.13
C CYS A 27 -99.40 -1.43 3.34
N GLU A 28 -100.40 -2.19 2.92
CA GLU A 28 -100.40 -3.66 3.01
C GLU A 28 -99.32 -4.31 2.14
N ASP A 29 -99.11 -3.81 0.93
CA ASP A 29 -98.04 -4.33 0.06
C ASP A 29 -96.66 -3.98 0.60
N ASN A 30 -96.45 -2.79 1.15
CA ASN A 30 -95.19 -2.44 1.80
C ASN A 30 -94.90 -3.36 2.99
N ILE A 31 -95.91 -3.66 3.82
CA ILE A 31 -95.76 -4.60 4.94
C ILE A 31 -95.36 -6.00 4.44
N LYS A 32 -95.95 -6.47 3.34
CA LYS A 32 -95.57 -7.75 2.71
C LYS A 32 -94.14 -7.73 2.19
N ILE A 33 -93.72 -6.65 1.53
CA ILE A 33 -92.36 -6.47 1.02
C ILE A 33 -91.36 -6.50 2.18
N ASP A 34 -91.59 -5.71 3.23
CA ASP A 34 -90.72 -5.66 4.40
C ASP A 34 -90.62 -7.03 5.09
N THR A 35 -91.73 -7.75 5.20
CA THR A 35 -91.75 -9.10 5.76
C THR A 35 -90.92 -10.07 4.92
N LEU A 36 -91.07 -10.02 3.59
CA LEU A 36 -90.29 -10.87 2.67
C LEU A 36 -88.79 -10.54 2.72
N LEU A 37 -88.43 -9.26 2.74
CA LEU A 37 -87.04 -8.79 2.86
C LEU A 37 -86.42 -9.21 4.19
N LYS A 38 -87.16 -9.08 5.29
CA LYS A 38 -86.72 -9.54 6.60
C LYS A 38 -86.48 -11.05 6.61
N ASN A 39 -87.44 -11.84 6.12
CA ASN A 39 -87.30 -13.29 6.03
C ASN A 39 -86.11 -13.72 5.16
N LEU A 40 -85.83 -12.99 4.08
CA LEU A 40 -84.66 -13.25 3.25
C LEU A 40 -83.36 -12.94 4.00
N SER A 41 -83.29 -11.79 4.67
CA SER A 41 -82.14 -11.40 5.51
C SER A 41 -81.88 -12.43 6.60
N ASP A 42 -82.91 -12.87 7.31
CA ASP A 42 -82.81 -13.87 8.37
C ASP A 42 -82.30 -15.21 7.83
N LYS A 43 -82.78 -15.64 6.65
CA LYS A 43 -82.27 -16.85 5.98
C LYS A 43 -80.81 -16.70 5.58
N ILE A 44 -80.43 -15.58 4.97
CA ILE A 44 -79.03 -15.31 4.58
C ILE A 44 -78.13 -15.38 5.81
N ASN A 45 -78.51 -14.73 6.90
CA ASN A 45 -77.74 -14.71 8.16
C ASN A 45 -77.71 -16.08 8.86
N SER A 46 -78.71 -16.94 8.64
CA SER A 46 -78.72 -18.31 9.18
C SER A 46 -77.85 -19.28 8.39
N VAL A 47 -77.65 -19.03 7.09
CA VAL A 47 -76.92 -19.93 6.18
C VAL A 47 -75.47 -19.50 6.05
N LEU A 48 -75.22 -18.19 5.98
CA LEU A 48 -73.87 -17.65 5.88
C LEU A 48 -73.39 -17.24 7.27
N THR A 49 -72.35 -17.92 7.74
CA THR A 49 -71.59 -17.47 8.90
C THR A 49 -70.89 -16.16 8.59
N LYS A 50 -70.60 -15.37 9.64
CA LYS A 50 -69.78 -14.16 9.51
C LYS A 50 -68.47 -14.42 8.76
N GLU A 51 -67.84 -15.56 9.04
CA GLU A 51 -66.60 -16.00 8.38
C GLU A 51 -66.79 -16.19 6.86
N GLN A 52 -67.88 -16.85 6.44
CA GLN A 52 -68.18 -17.02 5.02
C GLN A 52 -68.50 -15.69 4.31
N THR A 53 -69.19 -14.77 4.99
CA THR A 53 -69.43 -13.42 4.48
C THR A 53 -68.12 -12.63 4.34
N ASP A 54 -67.27 -12.66 5.35
CA ASP A 54 -65.96 -11.98 5.36
C ASP A 54 -65.04 -12.53 4.25
N LEU A 55 -65.06 -13.85 4.01
CA LEU A 55 -64.33 -14.48 2.89
C LEU A 55 -64.84 -14.03 1.52
N LEU A 56 -66.16 -13.91 1.34
CA LEU A 56 -66.72 -13.43 0.07
C LEU A 56 -66.33 -11.96 -0.19
N TYR A 57 -66.37 -11.11 0.84
CA TYR A 57 -65.88 -9.73 0.76
C TYR A 57 -64.38 -9.66 0.48
N ALA A 58 -63.58 -10.55 1.08
CA ALA A 58 -62.15 -10.64 0.83
C ALA A 58 -61.84 -11.13 -0.60
N ALA A 59 -62.66 -12.02 -1.17
CA ALA A 59 -62.48 -12.48 -2.56
C ALA A 59 -62.85 -11.41 -3.60
N LEU A 60 -63.85 -10.58 -3.30
CA LEU A 60 -64.29 -9.48 -4.17
C LEU A 60 -63.43 -8.22 -4.05
N SER A 61 -62.78 -8.01 -2.91
CA SER A 61 -61.83 -6.89 -2.72
C SER A 61 -60.41 -7.37 -2.98
N HIS A 62 -59.60 -6.61 -3.71
CA HIS A 62 -58.15 -6.87 -3.84
C HIS A 62 -57.41 -6.58 -2.52
N ARG A 63 -57.79 -7.23 -1.41
CA ARG A 63 -57.12 -7.12 -0.12
C ARG A 63 -56.48 -8.44 0.22
N HIS A 64 -55.15 -8.44 0.23
CA HIS A 64 -54.37 -9.58 0.69
C HIS A 64 -54.75 -9.92 2.13
N SER A 65 -54.95 -11.21 2.41
CA SER A 65 -55.20 -11.68 3.77
C SER A 65 -53.94 -11.55 4.63
N THR A 66 -54.10 -11.58 5.95
CA THR A 66 -52.95 -11.64 6.87
C THR A 66 -52.09 -12.87 6.62
N SER A 67 -52.69 -13.97 6.13
CA SER A 67 -51.96 -15.17 5.74
C SER A 67 -51.10 -14.95 4.49
N ASP A 68 -51.59 -14.22 3.49
CA ASP A 68 -50.83 -13.88 2.28
C ASP A 68 -49.62 -13.01 2.62
N ILE A 69 -49.81 -12.05 3.54
CA ILE A 69 -48.73 -11.21 4.08
C ILE A 69 -47.69 -12.07 4.81
N ASN A 70 -48.12 -13.00 5.68
CA ASN A 70 -47.21 -13.88 6.42
C ASN A 70 -46.42 -14.83 5.50
N ASN A 71 -47.05 -15.34 4.45
CA ASN A 71 -46.37 -16.15 3.43
C ASN A 71 -45.35 -15.32 2.62
N LEU A 72 -45.66 -14.03 2.38
CA LEU A 72 -44.73 -13.09 1.78
C LEU A 72 -43.53 -12.80 2.70
N ILE A 73 -43.73 -12.71 4.02
CA ILE A 73 -42.65 -12.52 5.00
C ILE A 73 -41.63 -13.66 4.91
N SER A 74 -42.09 -14.92 4.90
CA SER A 74 -41.19 -16.08 4.74
C SER A 74 -40.42 -16.00 3.42
N THR A 75 -41.11 -15.61 2.34
CA THR A 75 -40.49 -15.42 1.03
C THR A 75 -39.46 -14.30 1.05
N ILE A 76 -39.75 -13.12 1.60
CA ILE A 76 -38.84 -11.97 1.73
C ILE A 76 -37.60 -12.34 2.56
N VAL A 77 -37.79 -13.06 3.66
CA VAL A 77 -36.67 -13.52 4.51
C VAL A 77 -35.79 -14.51 3.75
N SER A 78 -36.37 -15.38 2.90
CA SER A 78 -35.65 -16.36 2.09
C SER A 78 -35.07 -15.83 0.76
N THR A 79 -35.68 -14.81 0.16
CA THR A 79 -35.27 -14.28 -1.14
C THR A 79 -34.22 -13.21 -0.93
N LYS A 80 -32.97 -13.59 -1.18
CA LYS A 80 -31.79 -12.80 -1.63
C LYS A 80 -31.47 -11.41 -1.03
N VAL A 81 -32.36 -10.67 -0.39
CA VAL A 81 -32.09 -9.38 0.23
C VAL A 81 -31.26 -9.58 1.51
N ASN A 82 -31.58 -10.59 2.32
CA ASN A 82 -30.73 -11.01 3.43
C ASN A 82 -29.51 -11.85 2.98
N GLY A 83 -29.63 -12.58 1.87
CA GLY A 83 -28.53 -13.39 1.32
C GLY A 83 -27.50 -12.60 0.49
N ALA A 84 -27.80 -11.36 0.09
CA ALA A 84 -26.86 -10.45 -0.55
C ALA A 84 -26.13 -9.56 0.48
N ILE A 85 -26.74 -9.35 1.65
CA ILE A 85 -26.07 -8.90 2.87
C ILE A 85 -25.55 -10.14 3.62
N ASN A 86 -25.07 -11.15 2.88
CA ASN A 86 -24.48 -12.33 3.49
C ASN A 86 -23.05 -11.97 3.91
N SER A 87 -22.97 -11.48 5.15
CA SER A 87 -21.76 -11.25 5.91
C SER A 87 -20.90 -12.50 6.09
N ASP A 88 -21.37 -13.70 5.75
CA ASP A 88 -20.58 -14.94 5.90
C ASP A 88 -19.32 -14.94 5.03
N LYS A 89 -19.25 -14.09 3.97
CA LYS A 89 -18.01 -13.84 3.21
C LYS A 89 -17.23 -12.59 3.64
N LEU A 90 -17.81 -11.76 4.50
CA LEU A 90 -17.25 -10.51 5.00
C LEU A 90 -17.10 -10.56 6.53
N ASN A 91 -16.69 -11.73 7.07
CA ASN A 91 -16.47 -12.02 8.49
C ASN A 91 -15.82 -10.85 9.24
N ASN A 92 -16.64 -9.96 9.79
CA ASN A 92 -16.24 -8.87 10.68
C ASN A 92 -14.95 -8.14 10.25
N MET A 93 -14.77 -7.90 8.94
CA MET A 93 -13.59 -7.20 8.43
C MET A 93 -13.66 -5.73 8.82
N ILE A 94 -12.82 -5.32 9.77
CA ILE A 94 -12.73 -3.92 10.23
C ILE A 94 -11.60 -3.23 9.47
N PHE A 95 -11.97 -2.31 8.57
CA PHE A 95 -11.02 -1.44 7.88
C PHE A 95 -10.71 -0.21 8.73
N ASN A 96 -9.63 -0.27 9.50
CA ASN A 96 -9.19 0.86 10.33
C ASN A 96 -8.43 1.88 9.49
N TRP A 97 -8.99 3.08 9.35
CA TRP A 97 -8.34 4.22 8.70
C TRP A 97 -7.45 5.00 9.66
N SER A 98 -6.47 4.31 10.27
CA SER A 98 -5.45 4.93 11.13
C SER A 98 -4.08 4.35 10.80
N GLY A 99 -3.08 5.20 10.65
CA GLY A 99 -1.71 4.77 10.33
C GLY A 99 -1.09 3.96 11.48
N GLN A 100 -0.42 2.87 11.13
CA GLN A 100 0.36 2.06 12.07
C GLN A 100 1.85 2.22 11.76
N GLY A 101 2.70 2.31 12.80
CA GLY A 101 4.14 2.31 12.64
C GLY A 101 4.71 0.91 12.41
N GLY A 102 5.89 0.82 11.79
CA GLY A 102 6.59 -0.45 11.54
C GLY A 102 6.07 -1.24 10.33
N GLN A 103 6.67 -2.42 10.11
CA GLN A 103 6.26 -3.34 9.05
C GLN A 103 5.30 -4.38 9.64
N PRO A 104 4.08 -4.54 9.08
CA PRO A 104 3.17 -5.57 9.57
C PRO A 104 3.75 -6.96 9.29
N SER A 105 3.45 -7.94 10.15
CA SER A 105 3.92 -9.33 9.95
C SER A 105 3.24 -10.02 8.77
N TRP A 106 2.13 -9.46 8.28
CA TRP A 106 1.34 -9.96 7.17
C TRP A 106 0.81 -8.79 6.35
N LEU A 107 0.79 -8.93 5.03
CA LEU A 107 0.25 -7.93 4.12
C LEU A 107 -0.96 -8.50 3.40
N TRP A 108 -2.09 -7.79 3.45
CA TRP A 108 -3.29 -8.14 2.69
C TRP A 108 -3.26 -7.47 1.31
N GLY A 109 -3.56 -8.22 0.26
CA GLY A 109 -3.65 -7.70 -1.09
C GLY A 109 -3.94 -8.78 -2.13
N GLY A 110 -3.94 -8.41 -3.40
CA GLY A 110 -4.18 -9.35 -4.50
C GLY A 110 -3.66 -8.80 -5.82
N SER A 111 -3.56 -9.68 -6.81
CA SER A 111 -3.13 -9.33 -8.17
C SER A 111 -4.28 -8.85 -9.06
N ASP A 112 -5.53 -8.98 -8.60
CA ASP A 112 -6.73 -8.57 -9.30
C ASP A 112 -7.72 -7.90 -8.32
N GLY A 113 -8.88 -7.43 -8.79
CA GLY A 113 -9.88 -6.78 -7.93
C GLY A 113 -10.84 -7.74 -7.21
N THR A 114 -10.66 -9.06 -7.35
CA THR A 114 -11.61 -10.09 -6.90
C THR A 114 -11.03 -11.01 -5.82
N ASN A 115 -9.76 -11.39 -5.95
CA ASN A 115 -9.08 -12.38 -5.12
C ASN A 115 -8.04 -11.70 -4.23
N MET A 116 -8.26 -11.80 -2.92
CA MET A 116 -7.40 -11.20 -1.91
C MET A 116 -6.77 -12.28 -1.04
N TYR A 117 -5.48 -12.12 -0.75
CA TYR A 117 -4.65 -13.07 -0.03
C TYR A 117 -3.87 -12.35 1.08
N VAL A 118 -3.34 -13.16 1.99
CA VAL A 118 -2.45 -12.71 3.07
C VAL A 118 -1.05 -13.19 2.73
N TYR A 119 -0.13 -12.25 2.53
CA TYR A 119 1.26 -12.50 2.17
C TYR A 119 2.16 -12.33 3.39
N ASN A 120 3.14 -13.21 3.53
CA ASN A 120 4.27 -12.99 4.43
C ASN A 120 5.25 -12.00 3.77
N PRO A 121 5.50 -10.82 4.35
CA PRO A 121 6.39 -9.84 3.75
C PRO A 121 7.88 -10.13 3.97
N SER A 122 8.26 -11.23 4.63
CA SER A 122 9.68 -11.63 4.78
C SER A 122 10.41 -11.80 3.44
N ASN A 123 9.69 -12.07 2.34
CA ASN A 123 10.24 -12.17 0.98
C ASN A 123 9.82 -10.99 0.08
N PHE A 124 9.36 -9.88 0.66
CA PHE A 124 8.98 -8.71 -0.13
C PHE A 124 10.21 -8.05 -0.75
N ASN A 125 10.24 -7.97 -2.08
CA ASN A 125 11.33 -7.36 -2.82
C ASN A 125 10.86 -6.08 -3.53
N VAL A 126 11.59 -4.99 -3.33
CA VAL A 126 11.37 -3.72 -4.04
C VAL A 126 12.32 -3.69 -5.24
N ASN A 127 11.78 -3.93 -6.44
CA ASN A 127 12.57 -3.92 -7.67
C ASN A 127 13.19 -2.54 -7.97
N TYR A 128 12.52 -1.46 -7.54
CA TYR A 128 12.99 -0.10 -7.75
C TYR A 128 12.47 0.84 -6.66
N ALA A 129 13.37 1.67 -6.11
CA ALA A 129 13.05 2.73 -5.18
C ALA A 129 13.72 4.04 -5.65
N ASN A 130 12.95 5.14 -5.71
CA ASN A 130 13.48 6.46 -6.08
C ASN A 130 14.55 6.96 -5.11
N THR A 131 14.37 6.65 -3.82
CA THR A 131 15.31 6.99 -2.76
C THR A 131 15.43 5.83 -1.79
N SER A 132 16.62 5.64 -1.23
CA SER A 132 16.87 4.79 -0.09
C SER A 132 17.67 5.59 0.94
N GLY A 133 17.33 5.44 2.21
CA GLY A 133 18.08 6.10 3.28
C GLY A 133 19.49 5.54 3.42
N ASN A 134 19.65 4.21 3.34
CA ASN A 134 20.93 3.51 3.43
C ASN A 134 20.90 2.20 2.65
N ALA A 135 22.07 1.74 2.21
CA ALA A 135 22.26 0.40 1.66
C ALA A 135 23.46 -0.26 2.33
N ASN A 136 23.26 -1.39 3.01
CA ASN A 136 24.34 -2.13 3.67
C ASN A 136 25.28 -2.79 2.65
N ASN A 137 24.75 -3.17 1.49
CA ASN A 137 25.49 -3.81 0.41
C ASN A 137 25.05 -3.23 -0.93
N VAL A 138 26.00 -3.05 -1.85
CA VAL A 138 25.72 -2.73 -3.26
C VAL A 138 26.39 -3.81 -4.10
N GLN A 139 25.57 -4.58 -4.83
CA GLN A 139 26.03 -5.71 -5.65
C GLN A 139 26.90 -6.74 -4.87
N GLY A 140 26.58 -6.94 -3.59
CA GLY A 140 27.33 -7.86 -2.72
C GLY A 140 28.57 -7.26 -2.05
N PHE A 141 28.97 -6.04 -2.43
CA PHE A 141 30.03 -5.32 -1.73
C PHE A 141 29.46 -4.55 -0.55
N GLN A 142 30.06 -4.73 0.63
CA GLN A 142 29.70 -3.98 1.82
C GLN A 142 30.27 -2.57 1.75
N PHE A 143 29.41 -1.57 1.97
CA PHE A 143 29.82 -0.18 2.10
C PHE A 143 29.52 0.31 3.51
N ARG A 144 30.33 1.24 4.01
CA ARG A 144 30.09 1.90 5.29
C ARG A 144 30.53 3.36 5.27
N ASN A 145 29.95 4.11 6.20
CA ASN A 145 30.46 5.43 6.59
C ASN A 145 31.36 5.25 7.81
N ASN A 146 32.64 5.60 7.68
CA ASN A 146 33.61 5.64 8.77
C ASN A 146 34.02 7.10 9.02
N ASN A 147 33.36 7.76 9.98
CA ASN A 147 33.60 9.16 10.34
C ASN A 147 33.60 10.13 9.13
N GLY A 148 32.64 9.97 8.22
CA GLY A 148 32.49 10.78 7.00
C GLY A 148 33.23 10.25 5.78
N ARG A 149 34.03 9.19 5.91
CA ARG A 149 34.70 8.52 4.78
C ARG A 149 33.88 7.33 4.30
N LEU A 150 33.62 7.27 3.00
CA LEU A 150 33.05 6.09 2.38
C LEU A 150 34.13 5.01 2.28
N GLU A 151 33.84 3.81 2.77
CA GLU A 151 34.73 2.66 2.66
C GLU A 151 33.98 1.46 2.07
N VAL A 152 34.69 0.64 1.30
CA VAL A 152 34.22 -0.62 0.74
C VAL A 152 35.05 -1.77 1.32
N LEU A 153 34.39 -2.87 1.69
CA LEU A 153 35.09 -4.08 2.13
C LEU A 153 35.54 -4.89 0.92
N ILE A 154 36.85 -5.09 0.79
CA ILE A 154 37.45 -5.92 -0.26
C ILE A 154 38.40 -6.91 0.42
N ASN A 155 38.17 -8.21 0.22
CA ASN A 155 39.00 -9.28 0.78
C ASN A 155 39.23 -9.13 2.31
N GLY A 156 38.21 -8.70 3.05
CA GLY A 156 38.28 -8.51 4.51
C GLY A 156 38.94 -7.21 4.97
N VAL A 157 39.39 -6.35 4.05
CA VAL A 157 40.01 -5.05 4.34
C VAL A 157 39.11 -3.91 3.89
N TRP A 158 38.94 -2.91 4.75
CA TRP A 158 38.19 -1.70 4.42
C TRP A 158 39.07 -0.71 3.65
N LEU A 159 38.63 -0.36 2.45
CA LEU A 159 39.33 0.55 1.55
C LEU A 159 38.52 1.82 1.36
N SER A 160 39.16 2.98 1.49
CA SER A 160 38.52 4.28 1.23
C SER A 160 38.11 4.38 -0.24
N VAL A 161 36.86 4.74 -0.48
CA VAL A 161 36.32 5.02 -1.82
C VAL A 161 36.41 6.52 -2.09
N GLY A 162 36.82 6.89 -3.31
CA GLY A 162 36.88 8.29 -3.73
C GLY A 162 38.10 9.09 -3.23
N GLY A 163 39.08 8.45 -2.58
CA GLY A 163 40.40 9.04 -2.30
C GLY A 163 41.44 8.67 -3.37
N ARG A 164 42.46 9.52 -3.58
CA ARG A 164 43.62 9.18 -4.44
C ARG A 164 44.32 7.93 -3.88
N GLN A 165 44.45 6.90 -4.71
CA GLN A 165 45.06 5.63 -4.30
C GLN A 165 46.46 5.52 -4.91
N TYR A 166 47.49 5.73 -4.08
CA TYR A 166 48.90 5.58 -4.49
C TYR A 166 49.29 4.10 -4.43
N THR A 167 49.08 3.36 -5.52
CA THR A 167 49.25 1.89 -5.57
C THR A 167 50.60 1.43 -6.09
N VAL A 168 51.35 2.29 -6.79
CA VAL A 168 52.63 1.92 -7.38
C VAL A 168 53.75 2.33 -6.43
N VAL A 169 54.51 1.35 -5.93
CA VAL A 169 55.65 1.59 -5.05
C VAL A 169 56.93 1.70 -5.87
N ARG A 170 57.66 2.81 -5.66
CA ARG A 170 58.98 3.07 -6.24
C ARG A 170 59.95 3.27 -5.08
N GLN A 171 60.88 2.33 -4.92
CA GLN A 171 61.86 2.37 -3.85
C GLN A 171 63.25 2.07 -4.38
N GLY A 172 64.25 2.62 -3.71
CA GLY A 172 65.62 2.34 -4.07
C GLY A 172 66.61 3.16 -3.26
N LYS A 173 67.88 2.94 -3.60
CA LYS A 173 69.02 3.64 -3.05
C LYS A 173 69.76 4.36 -4.16
N LEU A 174 70.01 5.65 -4.00
CA LEU A 174 70.79 6.46 -4.93
C LEU A 174 72.19 6.69 -4.35
N ASN A 175 73.22 6.49 -5.17
CA ASN A 175 74.60 6.82 -4.86
C ASN A 175 75.17 7.62 -6.03
N ASN A 176 75.49 8.89 -5.79
CA ASN A 176 75.93 9.83 -6.83
C ASN A 176 75.09 9.73 -8.12
N ASN A 177 73.76 9.71 -7.95
CA ASN A 177 72.81 9.45 -9.02
C ASN A 177 71.51 10.22 -8.78
N ARG A 178 70.59 10.11 -9.73
CA ARG A 178 69.31 10.80 -9.75
C ARG A 178 68.16 9.82 -9.98
N PHE A 179 67.05 10.07 -9.29
CA PHE A 179 65.75 9.50 -9.59
C PHE A 179 64.83 10.62 -10.08
N ASP A 180 64.07 10.34 -11.13
CA ASP A 180 63.05 11.24 -11.66
C ASP A 180 61.74 10.49 -11.85
N TYR A 181 60.66 11.14 -11.47
CA TYR A 181 59.31 10.70 -11.78
C TYR A 181 58.46 11.89 -12.16
N SER A 182 57.77 11.79 -13.29
CA SER A 182 56.84 12.80 -13.81
C SER A 182 55.53 12.18 -14.30
N GLY A 183 55.20 10.98 -13.80
CA GLY A 183 54.07 10.19 -14.28
C GLY A 183 52.72 10.50 -13.63
N GLY A 184 52.62 11.53 -12.79
CA GLY A 184 51.40 11.90 -12.08
C GLY A 184 51.62 12.17 -10.60
N ALA A 185 50.54 12.18 -9.81
CA ALA A 185 50.61 12.47 -8.39
C ALA A 185 51.21 11.30 -7.59
N GLY A 186 51.73 11.63 -6.41
CA GLY A 186 52.28 10.64 -5.49
C GLY A 186 52.58 11.23 -4.13
N ILE A 187 53.08 10.37 -3.25
CA ILE A 187 53.57 10.73 -1.93
C ILE A 187 54.96 10.16 -1.72
N ILE A 188 55.90 11.01 -1.32
CA ILE A 188 57.21 10.62 -0.83
C ILE A 188 56.99 10.13 0.60
N ARG A 189 57.07 8.81 0.81
CA ARG A 189 56.96 8.22 2.15
C ARG A 189 58.19 8.50 2.97
N TYR A 190 59.35 8.27 2.38
CA TYR A 190 60.60 8.79 2.92
C TYR A 190 61.63 9.08 1.83
N ALA A 191 62.49 10.05 2.07
CA ALA A 191 63.77 10.23 1.40
C ALA A 191 64.80 10.58 2.46
N GLN A 192 65.74 9.67 2.72
CA GLN A 192 66.68 9.74 3.82
C GLN A 192 68.10 9.77 3.29
N SER A 193 68.83 10.83 3.61
CA SER A 193 70.24 10.97 3.23
C SER A 193 71.17 10.51 4.35
N SER A 194 72.25 9.82 3.98
CA SER A 194 73.36 9.47 4.87
C SER A 194 74.69 9.96 4.27
N TYR A 195 75.37 10.83 5.02
CA TYR A 195 76.69 11.34 4.64
C TYR A 195 77.80 10.62 5.38
N LYS A 196 78.86 10.26 4.66
CA LYS A 196 80.12 9.78 5.26
C LYS A 196 80.97 10.99 5.63
N TYR A 197 81.53 10.96 6.84
CA TYR A 197 82.40 12.00 7.40
C TYR A 197 83.50 12.40 6.41
N GLY A 198 83.71 13.70 6.21
CA GLY A 198 84.79 14.25 5.38
C GLY A 198 84.51 14.38 3.88
N LYS A 199 83.27 14.17 3.41
CA LYS A 199 82.88 14.40 2.00
C LYS A 199 81.97 15.62 1.85
N THR A 200 82.28 16.50 0.90
CA THR A 200 81.46 17.67 0.52
C THR A 200 80.57 17.35 -0.68
N GLY A 201 79.27 17.59 -0.54
CA GLY A 201 78.30 17.62 -1.64
C GLY A 201 76.88 17.69 -1.10
N TYR A 202 75.88 17.58 -1.97
CA TYR A 202 74.48 17.86 -1.64
C TYR A 202 73.54 16.73 -2.08
N ALA A 203 72.44 16.62 -1.34
CA ALA A 203 71.29 15.81 -1.69
C ALA A 203 70.06 16.72 -1.74
N ARG A 204 69.28 16.59 -2.80
CA ARG A 204 68.21 17.51 -3.17
C ARG A 204 66.95 16.73 -3.49
N VAL A 205 65.82 17.20 -3.00
CA VAL A 205 64.50 16.71 -3.39
C VAL A 205 63.73 17.88 -4.00
N ILE A 206 63.33 17.71 -5.25
CA ILE A 206 62.54 18.69 -6.00
C ILE A 206 61.14 18.12 -6.14
N VAL A 207 60.15 18.85 -5.64
CA VAL A 207 58.73 18.47 -5.67
C VAL A 207 57.98 19.49 -6.52
N ASP A 208 57.37 19.03 -7.61
CA ASP A 208 56.60 19.88 -8.54
C ASP A 208 57.38 21.13 -9.02
N GLY A 209 58.69 20.98 -9.22
CA GLY A 209 59.59 22.06 -9.64
C GLY A 209 60.06 22.98 -8.51
N VAL A 210 59.57 22.79 -7.29
CA VAL A 210 60.03 23.49 -6.09
C VAL A 210 61.10 22.68 -5.40
N ASP A 211 62.27 23.27 -5.20
CA ASP A 211 63.32 22.68 -4.38
C ASP A 211 62.91 22.77 -2.91
N ILE A 212 62.65 21.63 -2.29
CA ILE A 212 62.44 21.54 -0.84
C ILE A 212 63.81 21.38 -0.19
N GLU A 213 64.61 22.44 -0.32
CA GLU A 213 66.01 22.48 0.08
C GLU A 213 66.11 22.51 1.62
N GLN A 214 66.70 21.48 2.21
CA GLN A 214 67.52 21.66 3.41
C GLN A 214 68.95 21.34 2.99
N SER A 215 69.83 22.34 3.04
CA SER A 215 71.27 22.13 2.85
C SER A 215 71.75 21.08 3.85
N ILE A 216 72.06 19.87 3.36
CA ILE A 216 72.59 18.80 4.21
C ILE A 216 74.06 19.12 4.49
N SER A 217 74.33 19.92 5.54
CA SER A 217 75.70 20.23 5.95
C SER A 217 76.18 19.25 7.03
N ASN A 218 77.19 18.46 6.62
CA ASN A 218 78.22 17.72 7.35
C ASN A 218 77.92 16.84 8.59
N VAL A 219 76.76 16.88 9.24
CA VAL A 219 76.46 15.93 10.33
C VAL A 219 74.95 15.76 10.52
N GLY A 220 74.42 14.54 10.37
CA GLY A 220 73.06 14.19 10.75
C GLY A 220 72.28 13.37 9.71
N LEU A 221 71.31 12.61 10.20
CA LEU A 221 70.27 11.98 9.39
C LEU A 221 69.21 13.03 9.05
N GLN A 222 69.04 13.36 7.76
CA GLN A 222 67.92 14.17 7.30
C GLN A 222 66.91 13.30 6.57
N VAL A 223 65.64 13.49 6.92
CA VAL A 223 64.54 12.66 6.46
C VAL A 223 63.40 13.56 6.01
N ILE A 224 63.03 13.47 4.74
CA ILE A 224 61.78 14.02 4.21
C ILE A 224 60.75 12.90 4.31
N GLN A 225 59.58 13.16 4.88
CA GLN A 225 58.52 12.18 5.11
C GLN A 225 57.15 12.74 4.75
N ASP A 226 56.31 11.86 4.20
CA ASP A 226 54.90 12.09 3.86
C ASP A 226 54.63 13.42 3.10
N VAL A 227 55.49 13.72 2.11
CA VAL A 227 55.31 14.88 1.22
C VAL A 227 54.55 14.46 -0.04
N GLU A 228 53.36 15.04 -0.25
CA GLU A 228 52.58 14.85 -1.48
C GLU A 228 53.12 15.73 -2.62
N PHE A 229 53.13 15.18 -3.83
CA PHE A 229 53.42 15.90 -5.07
C PHE A 229 52.34 15.60 -6.11
N LYS A 230 52.09 16.55 -7.01
CA LYS A 230 50.99 16.47 -8.00
C LYS A 230 51.46 16.05 -9.38
N ASN A 231 52.66 16.44 -9.79
CA ASN A 231 53.15 16.33 -11.15
C ASN A 231 54.47 15.56 -11.21
N SER A 232 55.44 15.92 -10.37
CA SER A 232 56.77 15.34 -10.45
C SER A 232 57.54 15.37 -9.14
N VAL A 233 58.48 14.44 -9.04
CA VAL A 233 59.51 14.41 -8.00
C VAL A 233 60.86 14.06 -8.63
N SER A 234 61.89 14.77 -8.22
CA SER A 234 63.28 14.44 -8.53
C SER A 234 64.08 14.34 -7.24
N ILE A 235 64.83 13.25 -7.09
CA ILE A 235 65.76 13.05 -5.97
C ILE A 235 67.16 12.96 -6.55
N ILE A 236 68.06 13.83 -6.10
CA ILE A 236 69.41 13.97 -6.64
C ILE A 236 70.40 13.87 -5.50
N THR A 237 71.47 13.09 -5.67
CA THR A 237 72.62 13.08 -4.75
C THR A 237 73.92 13.20 -5.54
N THR A 238 74.84 14.04 -5.07
CA THR A 238 76.20 14.20 -5.63
C THR A 238 77.28 13.56 -4.75
N THR A 239 77.00 13.42 -3.44
CA THR A 239 77.84 12.68 -2.50
C THR A 239 76.98 12.10 -1.40
N GLY A 240 77.17 10.83 -1.07
CA GLY A 240 76.38 10.14 -0.05
C GLY A 240 75.27 9.30 -0.66
N ASP A 241 74.63 8.53 0.21
CA ASP A 241 73.59 7.59 -0.16
C ASP A 241 72.21 8.16 0.24
N ILE A 242 71.24 8.16 -0.68
CA ILE A 242 69.83 8.44 -0.34
C ILE A 242 69.01 7.16 -0.50
N ASP A 243 68.34 6.74 0.56
CA ASP A 243 67.30 5.72 0.50
C ASP A 243 65.94 6.41 0.33
N TYR A 244 65.11 5.94 -0.60
CA TYR A 244 63.79 6.53 -0.83
C TYR A 244 62.69 5.49 -1.00
N LEU A 245 61.48 5.89 -0.63
CA LEU A 245 60.22 5.19 -0.88
C LEU A 245 59.19 6.22 -1.32
N ILE A 246 58.66 6.03 -2.52
CA ILE A 246 57.63 6.86 -3.11
C ILE A 246 56.46 5.96 -3.50
N GLN A 247 55.25 6.39 -3.21
CA GLN A 247 54.04 5.76 -3.74
C GLN A 247 53.41 6.71 -4.76
N THR A 248 53.14 6.22 -5.96
CA THR A 248 52.52 7.01 -7.03
C THR A 248 51.15 6.45 -7.37
N GLU A 249 50.31 7.27 -7.99
CA GLU A 249 49.13 6.77 -8.69
C GLU A 249 49.55 5.73 -9.76
N LYS A 250 48.60 4.87 -10.14
CA LYS A 250 48.81 3.88 -11.20
C LYS A 250 48.86 4.54 -12.57
#